data_AF-A0A430L7P6-F1
#
_entry.id   AF-A0A430L7P6-F1
#
_cell.length_a   1.000
_cell.length_b   1.000
_cell.length_c   1.000
_cell.angle_alpha   90.00
_cell.angle_beta   90.00
_cell.angle_gamma   90.00
#
_symmetry.space_group_name_H-M   'P 1'
#
loop_
_entity.id
_entity.type
_entity.pdbx_description
1 polymer ?
#
loop_
_entity_poly.entity_id
_entity_poly.type
_entity_poly.pdbx_seq_one_letter_code
_entity_poly.pdbx_strand_id
1 'polypeptide(L)'
;MDTRELEQFFQTEWLSTVKECQEKIKDREDKRTVRSFRNYDDIVEHLINDLHEPLSEVVLRDLSMIRPRLIELRDFSDDFGRELGPRLDPSPFWGLMGLMVIAAAQMQEQGATHRVVQMLKKLSRDVEILRGYCSNDEPRSNKLKEAIFEIFVISTKLFGDVAEFLRDDDHFMRCNLAGQDVWKPLKNMIEVATRDIEESLTCGLQVAERLKKGHCVSIGI
;
A
#
# COMPACT_ATOMS: atom_id res chain seq x y z
N MET A 1 11.04 -17.73 -12.50
CA MET A 1 11.06 -18.87 -11.56
C MET A 1 9.97 -19.85 -11.97
N ASP A 2 10.12 -21.13 -11.65
CA ASP A 2 8.97 -22.03 -11.71
C ASP A 2 7.92 -21.64 -10.66
N THR A 3 6.68 -22.11 -10.81
CA THR A 3 5.58 -21.68 -9.94
C THR A 3 5.82 -22.03 -8.47
N ARG A 4 6.43 -23.18 -8.18
CA ARG A 4 6.60 -23.63 -6.80
C ARG A 4 7.70 -22.85 -6.09
N GLU A 5 8.81 -22.61 -6.76
CA GLU A 5 9.88 -21.74 -6.28
C GLU A 5 9.35 -20.33 -6.00
N LEU A 6 8.48 -19.83 -6.89
CA LEU A 6 7.90 -18.50 -6.75
C LEU A 6 6.97 -18.38 -5.53
N GLU A 7 6.12 -19.37 -5.29
CA GLU A 7 5.23 -19.38 -4.13
C GLU A 7 6.01 -19.45 -2.81
N GLN A 8 7.11 -20.21 -2.76
CA GLN A 8 8.00 -20.27 -1.60
C GLN A 8 8.71 -18.94 -1.35
N PHE A 9 9.16 -18.29 -2.42
CA PHE A 9 9.73 -16.95 -2.36
C PHE A 9 8.73 -15.95 -1.79
N PHE A 10 7.49 -15.93 -2.29
CA PHE A 10 6.45 -15.03 -1.77
C PHE A 10 6.19 -15.22 -0.27
N GLN A 11 6.11 -16.45 0.21
CA GLN A 11 5.93 -16.71 1.65
C GLN A 11 7.11 -16.18 2.47
N THR A 12 8.34 -16.48 2.04
CA THR A 12 9.56 -16.11 2.78
C THR A 12 9.73 -14.60 2.83
N GLU A 13 9.62 -13.93 1.68
CA GLU A 13 9.77 -12.49 1.56
C GLU A 13 8.65 -11.74 2.27
N TRP A 14 7.42 -12.26 2.24
CA TRP A 14 6.31 -11.63 2.96
C TRP A 14 6.52 -11.69 4.46
N LEU A 15 6.88 -12.87 5.00
CA LEU A 15 7.16 -13.01 6.43
C LEU A 15 8.32 -12.11 6.88
N SER A 16 9.37 -12.01 6.06
CA SER A 16 10.50 -11.11 6.31
C SER A 16 10.07 -9.65 6.32
N THR A 17 9.29 -9.22 5.32
CA THR A 17 8.75 -7.85 5.20
C THR A 17 7.86 -7.50 6.40
N VAL A 18 6.93 -8.37 6.77
CA VAL A 18 6.03 -8.15 7.90
C VAL A 18 6.82 -8.01 9.20
N LYS A 19 7.83 -8.85 9.41
CA LYS A 19 8.71 -8.77 10.58
C LYS A 19 9.47 -7.43 10.61
N GLU A 20 10.08 -7.03 9.49
CA GLU A 20 10.80 -5.76 9.37
C GLU A 20 9.88 -4.57 9.74
N CYS A 21 8.68 -4.50 9.17
CA CYS A 21 7.73 -3.44 9.47
C CYS A 21 7.26 -3.46 10.94
N GLN A 22 7.06 -4.64 11.52
CA GLN A 22 6.66 -4.75 12.93
C GLN A 22 7.76 -4.31 13.91
N GLU A 23 9.03 -4.52 13.55
CA GLU A 23 10.18 -4.10 14.36
C GLU A 23 10.36 -2.58 14.37
N LYS A 24 9.95 -1.87 13.29
CA LYS A 24 9.95 -0.40 13.23
C LYS A 24 8.96 0.25 14.18
N ILE A 25 7.85 -0.41 14.48
CA ILE A 25 6.83 0.13 15.38
C ILE A 25 7.34 0.03 16.82
N LYS A 26 7.66 1.17 17.42
CA LYS A 26 8.21 1.23 18.80
C LYS A 26 7.09 1.28 19.84
N ASP A 27 6.09 2.13 19.60
CA ASP A 27 5.03 2.41 20.57
C ASP A 27 4.04 1.23 20.73
N ARG A 28 3.54 1.05 21.96
CA ARG A 28 2.63 -0.05 22.29
C ARG A 28 1.22 0.18 21.74
N GLU A 29 0.76 1.42 21.72
CA GLU A 29 -0.54 1.79 21.17
C GLU A 29 -0.52 1.63 19.65
N ASP A 30 0.55 2.06 18.98
CA ASP A 30 0.72 1.84 17.55
C ASP A 30 0.70 0.34 17.18
N LYS A 31 1.30 -0.52 18.01
CA LYS A 31 1.19 -1.99 17.84
C LYS A 31 -0.23 -2.51 18.01
N ARG A 32 -1.05 -1.91 18.87
CA ARG A 32 -2.47 -2.27 19.03
C ARG A 32 -3.26 -1.81 17.82
N THR A 33 -3.02 -0.58 17.37
CA THR A 33 -3.60 0.00 16.15
C THR A 33 -3.36 -0.90 14.94
N VAL A 34 -2.13 -1.32 14.70
CA VAL A 34 -1.83 -2.22 13.56
C VAL A 34 -2.56 -3.57 13.67
N ARG A 35 -2.87 -4.04 14.88
CA ARG A 35 -3.60 -5.30 15.09
C ARG A 35 -5.11 -5.16 14.99
N SER A 36 -5.65 -3.95 15.17
CA SER A 36 -7.09 -3.67 15.08
C SER A 36 -7.55 -3.51 13.64
N PHE A 37 -6.67 -3.08 12.72
CA PHE A 37 -6.98 -3.01 11.29
C PHE A 37 -6.47 -4.26 10.56
N ARG A 38 -7.39 -5.12 10.14
CA ARG A 38 -7.07 -6.36 9.42
C ARG A 38 -7.59 -6.37 7.99
N ASN A 39 -8.59 -5.54 7.69
CA ASN A 39 -9.22 -5.51 6.38
C ASN A 39 -9.81 -4.12 6.06
N TYR A 40 -10.44 -4.02 4.89
CA TYR A 40 -11.14 -2.83 4.43
C TYR A 40 -12.24 -2.36 5.39
N ASP A 41 -13.05 -3.28 5.92
CA ASP A 41 -14.18 -2.94 6.78
C ASP A 41 -13.69 -2.29 8.08
N ASP A 42 -12.61 -2.80 8.69
CA ASP A 42 -12.03 -2.21 9.90
C ASP A 42 -11.59 -0.74 9.66
N ILE A 43 -11.02 -0.44 8.49
CA ILE A 43 -10.64 0.94 8.11
C ILE A 43 -11.89 1.82 7.99
N VAL A 44 -12.92 1.35 7.31
CA VAL A 44 -14.15 2.13 7.11
C VAL A 44 -14.86 2.37 8.43
N GLU A 45 -14.97 1.35 9.27
CA GLU A 45 -15.61 1.43 10.57
C GLU A 45 -14.86 2.38 11.51
N HIS A 46 -13.56 2.16 11.72
CA HIS A 46 -12.82 2.89 12.76
C HIS A 46 -12.14 4.19 12.30
N LEU A 47 -11.95 4.43 11.00
CA LEU A 47 -11.30 5.66 10.51
C LEU A 47 -12.24 6.59 9.76
N ILE A 48 -13.37 6.09 9.26
CA ILE A 48 -14.31 6.89 8.48
C ILE A 48 -15.62 7.09 9.24
N ASN A 49 -16.16 6.06 9.87
CA ASN A 49 -17.49 6.11 10.47
C ASN A 49 -17.48 6.44 11.97
N ASP A 50 -16.52 5.91 12.74
CA ASP A 50 -16.46 6.08 14.20
C ASP A 50 -15.07 6.58 14.64
N LEU A 51 -14.85 7.88 14.47
CA LEU A 51 -13.64 8.54 14.95
C LEU A 51 -13.77 8.81 16.45
N HIS A 52 -13.00 8.08 17.25
CA HIS A 52 -12.97 8.23 18.71
C HIS A 52 -12.56 9.64 19.19
N GLU A 53 -11.87 10.41 18.35
CA GLU A 53 -11.44 11.77 18.67
C GLU A 53 -12.02 12.80 17.67
N PRO A 54 -12.41 13.99 18.14
CA PRO A 54 -12.91 15.05 17.26
C PRO A 54 -11.78 15.56 16.36
N LEU A 55 -11.79 15.12 15.09
CA LEU A 55 -10.88 15.62 14.06
C LEU A 55 -11.38 16.97 13.51
N SER A 56 -10.45 17.79 13.04
CA SER A 56 -10.81 19.03 12.36
C SER A 56 -11.60 18.75 11.06
N GLU A 57 -12.47 19.68 10.66
CA GLU A 57 -13.25 19.56 9.42
C GLU A 57 -12.38 19.36 8.17
N VAL A 58 -11.16 19.93 8.17
CA VAL A 58 -10.20 19.78 7.08
C VAL A 58 -9.74 18.32 6.97
N VAL A 59 -9.39 17.72 8.11
CA VAL A 59 -8.95 16.31 8.17
C VAL A 59 -10.10 15.39 7.77
N LEU A 60 -11.32 15.62 8.29
CA LEU A 60 -12.51 14.85 7.91
C LEU A 60 -12.78 14.91 6.41
N ARG A 61 -12.68 16.11 5.81
CA ARG A 61 -12.85 16.29 4.37
C ARG A 61 -11.79 15.52 3.59
N ASP A 62 -10.51 15.62 3.95
CA ASP A 62 -9.44 14.89 3.27
C ASP A 62 -9.64 13.37 3.38
N LEU A 63 -9.96 12.85 4.58
CA LEU A 63 -10.25 11.43 4.80
C LEU A 63 -11.44 10.95 3.96
N SER A 64 -12.51 11.75 3.83
CA SER A 64 -13.65 11.37 2.99
C SER A 64 -13.27 11.08 1.53
N MET A 65 -12.19 11.70 1.02
CA MET A 65 -11.71 11.50 -0.35
C MET A 65 -11.05 10.14 -0.57
N ILE A 66 -10.68 9.41 0.49
CA ILE A 66 -10.06 8.09 0.36
C ILE A 66 -11.09 6.99 0.12
N ARG A 67 -12.35 7.19 0.53
CA ARG A 67 -13.37 6.13 0.58
C ARG A 67 -13.52 5.36 -0.75
N PRO A 68 -13.59 6.02 -1.93
CA PRO A 68 -13.68 5.29 -3.20
C PRO A 68 -12.40 4.50 -3.52
N ARG A 69 -11.25 5.00 -3.05
CA ARG A 69 -9.93 4.40 -3.31
C ARG A 69 -9.67 3.16 -2.46
N LEU A 70 -10.25 3.10 -1.27
CA LEU A 70 -10.18 1.93 -0.40
C LEU A 70 -10.82 0.69 -1.03
N ILE A 71 -11.83 0.86 -1.89
CA ILE A 71 -12.46 -0.26 -2.62
C ILE A 71 -11.45 -0.90 -3.58
N GLU A 72 -10.70 -0.09 -4.31
CA GLU A 72 -9.65 -0.59 -5.22
C GLU A 72 -8.55 -1.34 -4.47
N LEU A 73 -8.15 -0.83 -3.30
CA LEU A 73 -7.16 -1.47 -2.44
C LEU A 73 -7.68 -2.77 -1.79
N ARG A 74 -8.99 -2.84 -1.48
CA ARG A 74 -9.65 -4.07 -1.02
C ARG A 74 -9.48 -5.18 -2.05
N ASP A 75 -9.91 -4.92 -3.27
CA ASP A 75 -9.89 -5.92 -4.35
C ASP A 75 -8.45 -6.37 -4.65
N PHE A 76 -7.48 -5.44 -4.57
CA PHE A 76 -6.06 -5.77 -4.69
C PHE A 76 -5.51 -6.61 -3.54
N SER A 77 -5.97 -6.37 -2.32
CA SER A 77 -5.59 -7.20 -1.17
C SER A 77 -6.19 -8.61 -1.23
N ASP A 78 -7.40 -8.74 -1.78
CA ASP A 78 -8.02 -10.04 -2.05
C ASP A 78 -7.23 -10.82 -3.10
N ASP A 79 -6.82 -10.14 -4.18
CA ASP A 79 -5.94 -10.68 -5.21
C ASP A 79 -4.62 -11.18 -4.62
N PHE A 80 -3.97 -10.40 -3.77
CA PHE A 80 -2.74 -10.80 -3.09
C PHE A 80 -2.93 -12.07 -2.25
N GLY A 81 -4.03 -12.17 -1.50
CA GLY A 81 -4.31 -13.31 -0.63
C GLY A 81 -4.77 -14.58 -1.35
N ARG A 82 -5.36 -14.46 -2.56
CA ARG A 82 -5.98 -15.59 -3.28
C ARG A 82 -5.21 -16.04 -4.52
N GLU A 83 -4.66 -15.10 -5.28
CA GLU A 83 -4.23 -15.34 -6.67
C GLU A 83 -2.74 -15.60 -6.82
N LEU A 84 -1.94 -15.35 -5.78
CA LEU A 84 -0.48 -15.56 -5.82
C LEU A 84 -0.07 -17.03 -5.69
N GLY A 85 -0.97 -17.91 -5.25
CA GLY A 85 -0.70 -19.32 -4.98
C GLY A 85 -0.74 -19.66 -3.48
N PRO A 86 0.16 -19.10 -2.65
CA PRO A 86 0.04 -19.25 -1.21
C PRO A 86 -1.06 -18.34 -0.68
N ARG A 87 -1.80 -18.82 0.33
CA ARG A 87 -2.73 -17.99 1.09
C ARG A 87 -1.94 -17.05 1.99
N LEU A 88 -1.49 -15.93 1.43
CA LEU A 88 -0.78 -14.89 2.17
C LEU A 88 -1.79 -14.06 2.97
N ASP A 89 -1.40 -13.66 4.18
CA ASP A 89 -2.23 -12.81 5.04
C ASP A 89 -2.02 -11.33 4.66
N PRO A 90 -3.05 -10.63 4.12
CA PRO A 90 -2.95 -9.21 3.80
C PRO A 90 -3.14 -8.30 5.03
N SER A 91 -3.47 -8.84 6.21
CA SER A 91 -3.76 -8.02 7.40
C SER A 91 -2.67 -6.99 7.74
N PRO A 92 -1.36 -7.30 7.63
CA PRO A 92 -0.31 -6.31 7.89
C PRO A 92 -0.36 -5.06 7.00
N PHE A 93 -0.81 -5.19 5.74
CA PHE A 93 -0.99 -4.06 4.84
C PHE A 93 -2.07 -3.11 5.36
N TRP A 94 -3.22 -3.65 5.77
CA TRP A 94 -4.32 -2.87 6.36
C TRP A 94 -3.92 -2.26 7.70
N GLY A 95 -3.22 -3.03 8.54
CA GLY A 95 -2.67 -2.60 9.81
C GLY A 95 -1.81 -1.34 9.70
N LEU A 96 -0.80 -1.40 8.84
CA LEU A 96 0.14 -0.31 8.62
C LEU A 96 -0.51 0.90 7.94
N MET A 97 -1.41 0.67 6.99
CA MET A 97 -2.17 1.76 6.37
C MET A 97 -3.04 2.48 7.40
N GLY A 98 -3.73 1.73 8.28
CA GLY A 98 -4.54 2.30 9.35
C GLY A 98 -3.71 3.14 10.32
N LEU A 99 -2.56 2.61 10.75
CA LEU A 99 -1.62 3.35 11.58
C LEU A 99 -1.14 4.64 10.90
N MET A 100 -0.73 4.57 9.64
CA MET A 100 -0.29 5.75 8.87
C MET A 100 -1.37 6.83 8.80
N VAL A 101 -2.62 6.44 8.54
CA VAL A 101 -3.75 7.37 8.45
C VAL A 101 -4.03 8.03 9.81
N ILE A 102 -4.00 7.26 10.90
CA ILE A 102 -4.15 7.79 12.27
C ILE A 102 -3.02 8.76 12.58
N ALA A 103 -1.77 8.37 12.34
CA ALA A 103 -0.61 9.23 12.59
C ALA A 103 -0.77 10.56 11.85
N ALA A 104 -1.18 10.52 10.58
CA ALA A 104 -1.41 11.72 9.78
C ALA A 104 -2.60 12.57 10.24
N ALA A 105 -3.63 11.96 10.82
CA ALA A 105 -4.80 12.67 11.35
C ALA A 105 -4.51 13.34 12.70
N GLN A 106 -3.61 12.75 13.49
CA GLN A 106 -3.20 13.26 14.82
C GLN A 106 -2.07 14.29 14.75
N MET A 107 -1.36 14.39 13.63
CA MET A 107 -0.30 15.38 13.45
C MET A 107 -0.84 16.82 13.56
N GLN A 108 -0.13 17.64 14.32
CA GLN A 108 -0.42 19.08 14.43
C GLN A 108 0.01 19.86 13.18
N GLU A 109 0.99 19.34 12.44
CA GLU A 109 1.51 19.96 11.23
C GLU A 109 0.50 19.90 10.08
N GLN A 110 0.22 21.07 9.48
CA GLN A 110 -0.86 21.18 8.49
C GLN A 110 -0.57 20.38 7.21
N GLY A 111 -1.59 19.61 6.79
CA GLY A 111 -1.60 18.91 5.51
C GLY A 111 -0.88 17.56 5.51
N ALA A 112 -0.60 16.97 6.68
CA ALA A 112 -0.16 15.58 6.79
C ALA A 112 -1.21 14.63 6.17
N THR A 113 -2.46 14.73 6.62
CA THR A 113 -3.60 13.94 6.10
C THR A 113 -3.74 14.10 4.59
N HIS A 114 -3.69 15.34 4.09
CA HIS A 114 -3.77 15.61 2.65
C HIS A 114 -2.72 14.84 1.85
N ARG A 115 -1.46 14.86 2.30
CA ARG A 115 -0.34 14.17 1.63
C ARG A 115 -0.53 12.66 1.61
N VAL A 116 -0.93 12.08 2.75
CA VAL A 116 -1.24 10.65 2.85
C VAL A 116 -2.39 10.26 1.92
N VAL A 117 -3.45 11.06 1.86
CA VAL A 117 -4.57 10.84 0.95
C VAL A 117 -4.15 10.92 -0.52
N GLN A 118 -3.27 11.85 -0.91
CA GLN A 118 -2.76 11.91 -2.28
C GLN A 118 -1.90 10.70 -2.63
N MET A 119 -1.08 10.23 -1.69
CA MET A 119 -0.29 9.00 -1.87
C MET A 119 -1.18 7.79 -2.10
N LEU A 120 -2.22 7.61 -1.27
CA LEU A 120 -3.16 6.49 -1.38
C LEU A 120 -4.01 6.57 -2.66
N LYS A 121 -4.36 7.77 -3.13
CA LYS A 121 -5.00 7.97 -4.44
C LYS A 121 -4.11 7.51 -5.59
N LYS A 122 -2.82 7.82 -5.52
CA LYS A 122 -1.86 7.41 -6.54
C LYS A 122 -1.71 5.90 -6.58
N LEU A 123 -1.43 5.29 -5.43
CA LEU A 123 -1.34 3.83 -5.32
C LEU A 123 -2.61 3.13 -5.81
N SER A 124 -3.79 3.62 -5.40
CA SER A 124 -5.08 3.07 -5.86
C SER A 124 -5.22 3.12 -7.38
N ARG A 125 -4.75 4.20 -8.03
CA ARG A 125 -4.78 4.31 -9.49
C ARG A 125 -3.82 3.32 -10.16
N ASP A 126 -2.63 3.17 -9.61
CA ASP A 126 -1.61 2.24 -10.12
C ASP A 126 -2.11 0.78 -10.05
N VAL A 127 -2.76 0.44 -8.93
CA VAL A 127 -3.42 -0.85 -8.71
C VAL A 127 -4.63 -1.04 -9.65
N GLU A 128 -5.46 -0.02 -9.84
CA GLU A 128 -6.60 -0.05 -10.76
C GLU A 128 -6.13 -0.32 -12.20
N ILE A 129 -5.04 0.34 -12.62
CA ILE A 129 -4.40 0.09 -13.91
C ILE A 129 -4.01 -1.37 -14.01
N LEU A 130 -3.22 -1.90 -13.06
CA LEU A 130 -2.80 -3.31 -13.06
C LEU A 130 -3.98 -4.27 -13.21
N ARG A 131 -5.03 -4.07 -12.40
CA ARG A 131 -6.22 -4.93 -12.41
C ARG A 131 -6.94 -4.89 -13.75
N GLY A 132 -6.99 -3.75 -14.43
CA GLY A 132 -7.54 -3.64 -15.78
C GLY A 132 -6.90 -4.63 -16.76
N TYR A 133 -5.62 -4.97 -16.59
CA TYR A 133 -4.92 -5.95 -17.42
C TYR A 133 -5.07 -7.40 -16.93
N CYS A 134 -5.47 -7.60 -15.66
CA CYS A 134 -5.77 -8.91 -15.08
C CYS A 134 -7.15 -9.47 -15.50
N SER A 135 -8.01 -8.69 -16.17
CA SER A 135 -9.43 -8.97 -16.42
C SER A 135 -9.76 -10.13 -17.40
N ASN A 136 -8.86 -11.08 -17.63
CA ASN A 136 -9.13 -12.24 -18.49
C ASN A 136 -9.22 -13.52 -17.62
N ASP A 137 -10.15 -14.43 -17.95
CA ASP A 137 -10.38 -15.74 -17.28
C ASP A 137 -9.17 -16.73 -17.34
N GLU A 138 -7.98 -16.24 -17.69
CA GLU A 138 -6.76 -17.04 -17.76
C GLU A 138 -5.99 -17.01 -16.43
N PRO A 139 -5.33 -18.13 -16.04
CA PRO A 139 -4.43 -18.14 -14.90
C PRO A 139 -3.36 -17.06 -15.02
N ARG A 140 -3.16 -16.29 -13.95
CA ARG A 140 -2.16 -15.22 -13.93
C ARG A 140 -0.76 -15.79 -14.19
N SER A 141 -0.04 -15.19 -15.12
CA SER A 141 1.36 -15.54 -15.38
C SER A 141 2.23 -15.29 -14.15
N ASN A 142 3.31 -16.06 -13.99
CA ASN A 142 4.27 -15.87 -12.89
C ASN A 142 4.80 -14.43 -12.81
N LYS A 143 5.00 -13.76 -13.95
CA LYS A 143 5.43 -12.36 -14.01
C LYS A 143 4.37 -11.39 -13.48
N LEU A 144 3.10 -11.66 -13.73
CA LEU A 144 2.01 -10.85 -13.19
C LEU A 144 1.87 -11.06 -11.68
N LYS A 145 2.04 -12.30 -11.20
CA LYS A 145 2.10 -12.61 -9.77
C LYS A 145 3.26 -11.90 -9.08
N GLU A 146 4.45 -11.92 -9.68
CA GLU A 146 5.63 -11.18 -9.20
C GLU A 146 5.32 -9.68 -9.06
N ALA A 147 4.74 -9.05 -10.09
CA ALA A 147 4.39 -7.63 -10.05
C ALA A 147 3.37 -7.29 -8.94
N ILE A 148 2.31 -8.10 -8.78
CA ILE A 148 1.33 -7.93 -7.71
C ILE A 148 2.02 -8.02 -6.34
N PHE A 149 2.86 -9.04 -6.16
CA PHE A 149 3.58 -9.26 -4.91
C PHE A 149 4.53 -8.10 -4.58
N GLU A 150 5.34 -7.67 -5.55
CA GLU A 150 6.28 -6.55 -5.40
C GLU A 150 5.55 -5.25 -5.04
N ILE A 151 4.49 -4.90 -5.75
CA ILE A 151 3.68 -3.70 -5.47
C ILE A 151 3.10 -3.76 -4.06
N PHE A 152 2.60 -4.94 -3.64
CA PHE A 152 2.05 -5.13 -2.30
C PHE A 152 3.12 -4.95 -1.21
N VAL A 153 4.32 -5.51 -1.40
CA VAL A 153 5.47 -5.36 -0.51
C VAL A 153 5.93 -3.90 -0.44
N ILE A 154 6.14 -3.24 -1.57
CA ILE A 154 6.56 -1.84 -1.64
C ILE A 154 5.56 -0.94 -0.91
N SER A 155 4.26 -1.14 -1.16
CA SER A 155 3.19 -0.37 -0.51
C SER A 155 3.17 -0.59 1.01
N THR A 156 3.30 -1.84 1.45
CA THR A 156 3.32 -2.20 2.87
C THR A 156 4.50 -1.53 3.59
N LYS A 157 5.70 -1.58 2.99
CA LYS A 157 6.90 -0.94 3.54
C LYS A 157 6.74 0.57 3.60
N LEU A 158 6.24 1.18 2.51
CA LEU A 158 5.97 2.60 2.45
C LEU A 158 5.02 3.05 3.57
N PHE A 159 3.95 2.31 3.85
CA PHE A 159 3.02 2.66 4.94
C PHE A 159 3.72 2.64 6.31
N GLY A 160 4.57 1.64 6.56
CA GLY A 160 5.38 1.58 7.78
C GLY A 160 6.36 2.75 7.89
N ASP A 161 7.08 3.05 6.82
CA ASP A 161 8.08 4.14 6.80
C ASP A 161 7.42 5.52 6.96
N VAL A 162 6.26 5.73 6.33
CA VAL A 162 5.49 6.96 6.49
C VAL A 162 4.93 7.05 7.91
N ALA A 163 4.40 5.97 8.48
CA ALA A 163 3.92 5.97 9.86
C ALA A 163 5.05 6.29 10.85
N GLU A 164 6.24 5.71 10.69
CA GLU A 164 7.41 6.01 11.52
C GLU A 164 7.83 7.48 11.38
N PHE A 165 7.88 8.00 10.15
CA PHE A 165 8.18 9.41 9.90
C PHE A 165 7.17 10.36 10.57
N LEU A 166 5.87 10.08 10.47
CA LEU A 166 4.82 10.93 11.04
C LEU A 166 4.82 10.91 12.59
N ARG A 167 5.45 9.90 13.19
CA ARG A 167 5.64 9.77 14.65
C ARG A 167 6.99 10.32 15.14
N ASP A 168 7.87 10.80 14.25
CA ASP A 168 9.18 11.35 14.60
C ASP A 168 9.08 12.86 14.94
N ASP A 169 8.51 13.15 16.12
CA ASP A 169 8.38 14.53 16.62
C ASP A 169 9.74 15.27 16.67
N ASP A 170 10.83 14.55 16.94
CA ASP A 170 12.19 15.11 17.00
C ASP A 170 12.67 15.60 15.63
N HIS A 171 12.32 14.89 14.54
CA HIS A 171 12.59 15.36 13.17
C HIS A 171 11.88 16.69 12.88
N PHE A 172 10.58 16.79 13.17
CA PHE A 172 9.81 18.01 12.92
C PHE A 172 10.34 19.18 13.73
N MET A 173 10.66 18.99 15.01
CA MET A 173 11.25 20.02 15.86
C MET A 173 12.61 20.51 15.31
N ARG A 174 13.49 19.59 14.91
CA ARG A 174 14.81 19.94 14.36
C ARG A 174 14.71 20.71 13.03
N CYS A 175 13.86 20.25 12.12
CA CYS A 175 13.71 20.91 10.82
C CYS A 175 13.03 22.28 10.94
N ASN A 176 12.05 22.44 11.84
CA ASN A 176 11.43 23.74 12.12
C ASN A 176 12.45 24.75 12.66
N LEU A 177 13.32 24.35 13.60
CA LEU A 177 14.39 25.21 14.13
C LEU A 177 15.43 25.58 13.06
N ALA A 178 15.69 24.68 12.11
CA ALA A 178 16.67 24.90 11.04
C ALA A 178 16.09 25.58 9.79
N GLY A 179 14.78 25.88 9.75
CA GLY A 179 14.11 26.44 8.57
C GLY A 179 14.14 25.52 7.34
N GLN A 180 14.17 24.21 7.55
CA GLN A 180 14.26 23.19 6.50
C GLN A 180 12.88 22.70 6.07
N ASP A 181 12.76 22.17 4.85
CA ASP A 181 11.53 21.50 4.40
C ASP A 181 11.34 20.18 5.16
N VAL A 182 10.52 20.23 6.22
CA VAL A 182 10.17 19.09 7.08
C VAL A 182 9.61 17.90 6.29
N TRP A 183 8.97 18.17 5.14
CA TRP A 183 8.30 17.16 4.31
C TRP A 183 9.19 16.53 3.24
N LYS A 184 10.44 16.97 3.11
CA LYS A 184 11.38 16.42 2.12
C LYS A 184 11.55 14.90 2.24
N PRO A 185 11.69 14.29 3.44
CA PRO A 185 11.80 12.84 3.56
C PRO A 185 10.56 12.11 3.04
N LEU A 186 9.36 12.59 3.39
CA LEU A 186 8.10 12.03 2.90
C LEU A 186 8.00 12.07 1.37
N LYS A 187 8.35 13.20 0.75
CA LYS A 187 8.36 13.32 -0.72
C LYS A 187 9.29 12.27 -1.35
N ASN A 188 10.51 12.14 -0.83
CA ASN A 188 11.48 11.18 -1.33
C ASN A 188 10.99 9.73 -1.21
N MET A 189 10.38 9.36 -0.08
CA MET A 189 9.81 8.01 0.12
C MET A 189 8.71 7.70 -0.90
N ILE A 190 7.79 8.66 -1.11
CA ILE A 190 6.69 8.51 -2.07
C ILE A 190 7.23 8.44 -3.52
N GLU A 191 8.23 9.25 -3.87
CA GLU A 191 8.85 9.26 -5.19
C GLU A 191 9.57 7.94 -5.50
N VAL A 192 10.34 7.43 -4.53
CA VAL A 192 11.01 6.12 -4.64
C VAL A 192 9.98 5.00 -4.81
N ALA A 193 9.00 4.92 -3.90
CA ALA A 193 7.99 3.86 -3.95
C ALA A 193 7.13 3.94 -5.22
N THR A 194 6.79 5.14 -5.68
CA THR A 194 6.13 5.33 -6.98
C THR A 194 6.95 4.70 -8.09
N ARG A 195 8.22 5.10 -8.22
CA ARG A 195 9.05 4.67 -9.33
C ARG A 195 9.16 3.15 -9.34
N ASP A 196 9.37 2.56 -8.16
CA ASP A 196 9.51 1.12 -8.02
C ASP A 196 8.19 0.39 -8.36
N ILE A 197 7.03 0.96 -7.99
CA ILE A 197 5.70 0.48 -8.42
C ILE A 197 5.52 0.59 -9.94
N GLU A 198 5.87 1.73 -10.54
CA GLU A 198 5.78 1.96 -11.99
C GLU A 198 6.68 0.99 -12.78
N GLU A 199 7.85 0.66 -12.25
CA GLU A 199 8.76 -0.35 -12.80
C GLU A 199 8.15 -1.75 -12.74
N SER A 200 7.61 -2.18 -11.58
CA SER A 200 6.91 -3.45 -11.41
C SER A 200 5.66 -3.55 -12.30
N LEU A 201 4.89 -2.46 -12.40
CA LEU A 201 3.76 -2.35 -13.32
C LEU A 201 4.21 -2.56 -14.77
N THR A 202 5.22 -1.83 -15.23
CA THR A 202 5.71 -1.92 -16.61
C THR A 202 6.18 -3.34 -16.92
N CYS A 203 6.90 -3.98 -16.01
CA CYS A 203 7.33 -5.37 -16.14
C CYS A 203 6.14 -6.34 -16.25
N GLY A 204 5.11 -6.18 -15.41
CA GLY A 204 3.89 -6.99 -15.46
C GLY A 204 3.08 -6.78 -16.75
N LEU A 205 2.92 -5.52 -17.17
CA LEU A 205 2.11 -5.11 -18.32
C LEU A 205 2.71 -5.56 -19.66
N GLN A 206 4.03 -5.43 -19.84
CA GLN A 206 4.69 -5.89 -21.07
C GLN A 206 4.47 -7.38 -21.34
N VAL A 207 4.34 -8.19 -20.29
CA VAL A 207 4.06 -9.62 -20.41
C VAL A 207 2.58 -9.87 -20.72
N ALA A 208 1.67 -9.16 -20.04
CA ALA A 208 0.24 -9.26 -20.30
C ALA A 208 -0.11 -8.90 -21.76
N GLU A 209 0.51 -7.86 -22.32
CA GLU A 209 0.32 -7.47 -23.72
C GLU A 209 0.89 -8.49 -24.72
N ARG A 210 2.04 -9.11 -24.40
CA ARG A 210 2.64 -10.17 -25.24
C ARG A 210 1.77 -11.43 -25.26
N LEU A 211 1.16 -11.80 -24.13
CA LEU A 211 0.23 -12.93 -24.05
C LEU A 211 -1.06 -12.65 -24.84
N LYS A 212 -1.61 -11.42 -24.79
CA LYS A 212 -2.76 -11.03 -25.61
C LYS A 212 -2.45 -11.05 -27.11
N LYS A 213 -1.25 -10.61 -27.53
CA LYS A 213 -0.81 -10.65 -28.93
C LYS A 213 -0.51 -12.07 -29.43
N GLY A 214 0.04 -12.93 -28.57
CA GLY A 214 0.31 -14.34 -28.90
C GLY A 214 -0.95 -15.15 -29.16
N HIS A 215 -2.01 -14.96 -28.36
CA HIS A 215 -3.29 -15.64 -28.56
C HIS A 215 -4.04 -15.19 -29.82
N CYS A 216 -3.87 -13.96 -30.28
CA CYS A 216 -4.43 -13.52 -31.57
C CYS A 216 -3.75 -14.17 -32.79
N VAL A 217 -2.53 -14.70 -32.66
CA VAL A 217 -1.82 -15.35 -33.79
C VAL A 217 -2.18 -16.84 -33.89
N SER A 218 -2.66 -17.47 -32.81
CA SER A 218 -2.97 -18.91 -32.78
C SER A 218 -4.41 -19.28 -33.18
N ILE A 219 -5.29 -18.31 -33.48
CA ILE A 219 -6.67 -18.56 -33.96
C ILE A 219 -6.75 -18.48 -35.49
N GLY A 220 -5.62 -18.30 -36.18
CA GLY A 220 -5.55 -18.33 -37.64
C GLY A 220 -4.42 -19.23 -38.13
N ILE A 221 -4.65 -20.55 -38.12
CA ILE A 221 -4.25 -21.57 -39.12
C ILE A 221 -5.14 -22.80 -38.89
#